data_AF-A0A4R9B6D7-F1
#
_entry.id   AF-A0A4R9B6D7-F1
#
_cell.length_a   1.000
_cell.length_b   1.000
_cell.length_c   1.000
_cell.angle_alpha   90.00
_cell.angle_beta   90.00
_cell.angle_gamma   90.00
#
_symmetry.space_group_name_H-M   'P 1'
#
loop_
_entity.id
_entity.type
_entity.pdbx_description
1 polymer ?
#
loop_
_entity_poly.entity_id
_entity_poly.type
_entity_poly.pdbx_seq_one_letter_code
_entity_poly.pdbx_strand_id
1 'polypeptide(L)'
;MDDSTSQIRRFLAAAGGSYDVLPPGLEDATSDPESSRFVGEYAGVSYFVTKYVDPDSAQPGFCLVLSNPSVGSASGCGSDTNATRMRVSSDGTGSARVVVANDIIPAGWTKLGDFLIVNAER
;
A
#
# COMPACT_ATOMS: atom_id res chain seq x y z
N MET A 1 -13.89 -16.98 3.08
CA MET A 1 -13.00 -16.34 2.09
C MET A 1 -12.77 -14.93 2.60
N ASP A 2 -11.54 -14.60 2.98
CA ASP A 2 -11.19 -13.23 3.39
C ASP A 2 -10.91 -12.39 2.13
N ASP A 3 -11.64 -11.30 1.95
CA ASP A 3 -11.41 -10.30 0.91
C ASP A 3 -10.22 -9.39 1.29
N SER A 4 -9.49 -8.83 0.30
CA SER A 4 -8.24 -8.07 0.56
C SER A 4 -8.46 -6.92 1.52
N THR A 5 -9.61 -6.26 1.46
CA THR A 5 -9.98 -5.18 2.38
C THR A 5 -9.99 -5.67 3.83
N SER A 6 -10.50 -6.87 4.10
CA SER A 6 -10.49 -7.46 5.45
C SER A 6 -9.06 -7.80 5.89
N GLN A 7 -8.20 -8.25 4.98
CA GLN A 7 -6.80 -8.54 5.25
C GLN A 7 -6.01 -7.26 5.58
N ILE A 8 -6.21 -6.19 4.80
CA ILE A 8 -5.59 -4.88 5.04
C ILE A 8 -6.03 -4.31 6.40
N ARG A 9 -7.32 -4.38 6.74
CA ARG A 9 -7.81 -3.93 8.06
C ARG A 9 -7.17 -4.70 9.21
N ARG A 10 -7.06 -6.02 9.09
CA ARG A 10 -6.39 -6.86 10.09
C ARG A 10 -4.90 -6.51 10.21
N PHE A 11 -4.25 -6.25 9.08
CA PHE A 11 -2.85 -5.83 9.03
C PHE A 11 -2.63 -4.49 9.75
N LEU A 12 -3.48 -3.49 9.48
CA LEU A 12 -3.44 -2.19 10.14
C LEU A 12 -3.81 -2.25 11.64
N ALA A 13 -4.64 -3.22 12.04
CA ALA A 13 -5.00 -3.43 13.44
C ALA A 13 -3.91 -4.16 14.25
N ALA A 14 -2.92 -4.76 13.59
CA ALA A 14 -1.82 -5.43 14.27
C ALA A 14 -0.92 -4.41 15.01
N ALA A 15 -0.23 -4.89 16.05
CA ALA A 15 0.72 -4.08 16.80
C ALA A 15 1.82 -3.58 15.86
N GLY A 16 2.07 -2.27 15.87
CA GLY A 16 3.09 -1.68 15.02
C GLY A 16 4.51 -1.98 15.49
N GLY A 17 5.46 -2.00 14.56
CA GLY A 17 6.89 -2.14 14.78
C GLY A 17 7.67 -0.89 14.38
N SER A 18 8.98 -0.88 14.68
CA SER A 18 9.89 0.24 14.37
C SER A 18 10.05 0.51 12.86
N TYR A 19 9.71 -0.45 12.02
CA TYR A 19 9.76 -0.31 10.55
C TYR A 19 8.51 0.34 9.96
N ASP A 20 7.47 0.57 10.76
CA ASP A 20 6.19 1.10 10.27
C ASP A 20 6.19 2.62 10.05
N VAL A 21 7.29 3.29 10.42
CA VAL A 21 7.42 4.73 10.28
C VAL A 21 7.56 5.09 8.81
N LEU A 22 6.65 5.93 8.31
CA LEU A 22 6.77 6.47 6.95
C LEU A 22 8.02 7.33 6.82
N PRO A 23 8.72 7.27 5.68
CA PRO A 23 9.80 8.21 5.38
C PRO A 23 9.27 9.66 5.37
N PRO A 24 10.10 10.64 5.77
CA PRO A 24 9.69 12.05 5.81
C PRO A 24 9.29 12.55 4.41
N GLY A 25 8.24 13.37 4.33
CA GLY A 25 7.72 13.93 3.07
C GLY A 25 6.63 13.10 2.39
N LEU A 26 6.18 12.01 3.03
CA LEU A 26 5.09 11.13 2.57
C LEU A 26 3.77 11.31 3.34
N GLU A 27 3.72 12.30 4.22
CA GLU A 27 2.52 12.70 4.96
C GLU A 27 1.55 13.36 3.99
N ASP A 28 0.87 12.56 3.17
CA ASP A 28 -0.23 13.06 2.36
C ASP A 28 -1.36 13.48 3.32
N ALA A 29 -1.92 14.67 3.13
CA ALA A 29 -2.83 15.32 4.09
C ALA A 29 -4.12 14.51 4.38
N THR A 30 -4.37 13.47 3.59
CA THR A 30 -5.53 12.57 3.69
C THR A 30 -5.20 11.20 4.30
N SER A 31 -3.91 10.88 4.44
CA SER A 31 -3.42 9.65 5.07
C SER A 31 -3.14 9.87 6.54
N ASP A 32 -3.40 8.86 7.38
CA ASP A 32 -3.02 8.87 8.81
C ASP A 32 -1.61 8.24 8.94
N PRO A 33 -0.53 9.03 9.09
CA PRO A 33 0.84 8.52 9.09
C PRO A 33 1.12 7.62 10.30
N GLU A 34 0.47 7.87 11.44
CA GLU A 34 0.63 7.10 12.66
C GLU A 34 0.02 5.69 12.53
N SER A 35 -0.96 5.54 11.64
CA SER A 35 -1.55 4.26 11.30
C SER A 35 -0.73 3.42 10.30
N SER A 36 0.38 3.96 9.80
CA SER A 36 1.22 3.27 8.82
C SER A 36 1.65 1.89 9.30
N ARG A 37 1.72 0.95 8.36
CA ARG A 37 2.29 -0.38 8.53
C ARG A 37 3.15 -0.74 7.32
N PHE A 38 4.36 -1.23 7.59
CA PHE A 38 5.30 -1.70 6.60
C PHE A 38 4.93 -3.09 6.12
N VAL A 39 4.58 -3.20 4.84
CA VAL A 39 4.21 -4.47 4.20
C VAL A 39 5.45 -5.29 3.84
N GLY A 40 6.51 -4.62 3.38
CA GLY A 40 7.74 -5.25 2.96
C GLY A 40 8.57 -4.38 2.04
N GLU A 41 9.74 -4.87 1.65
CA GLU A 41 10.62 -4.24 0.67
C GLU A 41 10.80 -5.17 -0.53
N TYR A 42 10.84 -4.59 -1.73
CA TYR A 42 11.19 -5.31 -2.94
C TYR A 42 12.03 -4.41 -3.85
N ALA A 43 13.19 -4.92 -4.30
CA ALA A 43 14.12 -4.20 -5.18
C ALA A 43 14.50 -2.79 -4.70
N GLY A 44 14.68 -2.60 -3.38
CA GLY A 44 15.04 -1.31 -2.79
C GLY A 44 13.87 -0.32 -2.66
N VAL A 45 12.63 -0.77 -2.96
CA VAL A 45 11.41 0.00 -2.73
C VAL A 45 10.71 -0.56 -1.49
N SER A 46 10.44 0.32 -0.52
CA SER A 46 9.65 0.01 0.67
C SER A 46 8.16 0.27 0.41
N TYR A 47 7.32 -0.66 0.80
CA TYR A 47 5.87 -0.62 0.61
C TYR A 47 5.17 -0.54 1.96
N PHE A 48 4.28 0.45 2.10
CA PHE A 48 3.53 0.70 3.32
C PHE A 48 2.04 0.81 3.01
N VAL A 49 1.21 0.55 4.00
CA VAL A 49 -0.21 0.85 3.97
C VAL A 49 -0.60 1.69 5.17
N THR A 50 -1.46 2.68 4.96
CA THR A 50 -1.99 3.56 6.00
C THR A 50 -3.51 3.57 5.94
N LYS A 51 -4.16 3.98 7.04
CA LYS A 51 -5.58 4.33 7.03
C LYS A 51 -5.79 5.62 6.24
N TYR A 52 -6.94 5.67 5.58
CA TYR A 52 -7.41 6.79 4.80
C TYR A 52 -8.90 6.99 5.07
N VAL A 53 -9.34 8.25 5.03
CA VAL A 53 -10.75 8.60 5.00
C VAL A 53 -10.97 9.41 3.74
N ASP A 54 -11.85 8.90 2.89
CA ASP A 54 -12.20 9.54 1.64
C ASP A 54 -12.85 10.91 1.91
N PRO A 55 -12.27 12.02 1.45
CA PRO A 55 -12.74 13.36 1.80
C PRO A 55 -14.09 13.69 1.16
N ASP A 56 -14.41 13.07 0.02
CA ASP A 56 -15.65 13.32 -0.72
C ASP A 56 -16.84 12.53 -0.15
N SER A 57 -16.59 11.30 0.30
CA SER A 57 -17.62 10.37 0.75
C SER A 57 -17.60 10.06 2.25
N ALA A 58 -16.60 10.55 2.98
CA ALA A 58 -16.31 10.21 4.37
C ALA A 58 -16.19 8.71 4.65
N GLN A 59 -15.95 7.90 3.61
CA GLN A 59 -15.82 6.46 3.75
C GLN A 59 -14.41 6.08 4.20
N PRO A 60 -14.27 5.09 5.09
CA PRO A 60 -12.97 4.53 5.39
C PRO A 60 -12.33 3.89 4.15
N GLY A 61 -11.01 3.84 4.17
CA GLY A 61 -10.20 3.23 3.13
C GLY A 61 -8.74 3.15 3.56
N PHE A 62 -7.88 3.00 2.55
CA PHE A 62 -6.44 2.87 2.77
C PHE A 62 -5.66 3.67 1.74
N CYS A 63 -4.44 4.07 2.10
CA CYS A 63 -3.44 4.49 1.13
C CYS A 63 -2.35 3.44 1.04
N LEU A 64 -1.93 3.14 -0.19
CA LEU A 64 -0.71 2.40 -0.49
C LEU A 64 0.40 3.40 -0.76
N VAL A 65 1.54 3.24 -0.09
CA VAL A 65 2.69 4.14 -0.19
C VAL A 65 3.92 3.36 -0.62
N LEU A 66 4.59 3.86 -1.66
CA LEU A 66 5.83 3.34 -2.22
C LEU A 66 6.93 4.35 -1.93
N SER A 67 8.04 3.90 -1.37
CA SER A 67 9.20 4.75 -1.14
C SER A 67 10.46 4.11 -1.70
N ASN A 68 11.12 4.81 -2.59
CA ASN A 68 12.46 4.50 -3.07
C ASN A 68 13.41 5.63 -2.64
N PRO A 69 14.42 5.37 -1.79
CA PRO A 69 15.33 6.42 -1.33
C PRO A 69 16.14 7.09 -2.45
N SER A 70 16.31 6.43 -3.60
CA SER A 70 17.06 6.97 -4.75
C SER A 70 16.22 7.79 -5.73
N VAL A 71 14.88 7.69 -5.69
CA VAL A 71 13.99 8.31 -6.68
C VAL A 71 12.95 9.21 -6.04
N GLY A 72 12.45 8.84 -4.86
CA GLY A 72 11.37 9.52 -4.16
C GLY A 72 10.25 8.55 -3.85
N SER A 73 9.03 9.05 -3.83
CA SER A 73 7.90 8.30 -3.30
C SER A 73 6.61 8.54 -4.05
N ALA A 74 5.70 7.58 -3.99
CA ALA A 74 4.39 7.65 -4.61
C ALA A 74 3.33 7.05 -3.69
N SER A 75 2.16 7.68 -3.65
CA SER A 75 1.01 7.19 -2.89
C SER A 75 -0.21 7.03 -3.80
N GLY A 76 -1.13 6.17 -3.41
CA GLY A 76 -2.47 6.12 -3.97
C GLY A 76 -3.45 5.63 -2.94
N CYS A 77 -4.53 6.39 -2.77
CA CYS A 77 -5.55 6.14 -1.77
C CYS A 77 -6.86 5.71 -2.43
N GLY A 78 -7.64 4.93 -1.69
CA GLY A 78 -8.97 4.52 -2.12
C GLY A 78 -9.82 4.11 -0.92
N SER A 79 -11.11 4.40 -1.01
CA SER A 79 -12.11 3.87 -0.08
C SER A 79 -12.10 2.34 -0.09
N ASP A 80 -12.59 1.71 0.99
CA ASP A 80 -12.65 0.25 1.13
C ASP A 80 -13.29 -0.46 -0.08
N THR A 81 -14.29 0.17 -0.69
CA THR A 81 -15.00 -0.32 -1.88
C THR A 81 -14.13 -0.33 -3.13
N ASN A 82 -13.10 0.51 -3.18
CA ASN A 82 -12.14 0.61 -4.28
C ASN A 82 -10.74 0.06 -3.93
N ALA A 83 -10.52 -0.34 -2.68
CA ALA A 83 -9.22 -0.79 -2.19
C ALA A 83 -8.63 -1.93 -3.03
N THR A 84 -9.46 -2.90 -3.47
CA THR A 84 -9.05 -4.02 -4.33
C THR A 84 -8.70 -3.62 -5.76
N ARG A 85 -9.05 -2.39 -6.17
CA ARG A 85 -8.70 -1.82 -7.48
C ARG A 85 -7.53 -0.84 -7.39
N MET A 86 -7.00 -0.59 -6.19
CA MET A 86 -5.89 0.33 -6.02
C MET A 86 -4.65 -0.18 -6.74
N ARG A 87 -4.10 0.72 -7.54
CA ARG A 87 -2.84 0.55 -8.24
C ARG A 87 -2.05 1.85 -8.11
N VAL A 88 -0.82 1.74 -7.66
CA VAL A 88 0.14 2.85 -7.63
C VAL A 88 1.23 2.51 -8.62
N SER A 89 1.60 3.46 -9.46
CA SER A 89 2.73 3.33 -10.37
C SER A 89 3.38 4.68 -10.55
N SER A 90 4.69 4.75 -10.38
CA SER A 90 5.46 5.96 -10.60
C SER A 90 6.86 5.60 -11.11
N ASP A 91 7.42 6.50 -11.92
CA ASP A 91 8.72 6.31 -12.55
C ASP A 91 9.79 6.16 -11.45
N GLY A 92 10.61 5.11 -11.56
CA GLY A 92 11.69 4.79 -10.62
C GLY A 92 11.29 4.29 -9.23
N THR A 93 9.99 4.31 -8.86
CA THR A 93 9.49 3.64 -7.63
C THR A 93 8.77 2.33 -7.94
N GLY A 94 8.55 2.01 -9.21
CA GLY A 94 7.91 0.78 -9.67
C GLY A 94 6.37 0.86 -9.61
N SER A 95 5.74 -0.31 -9.53
CA SER A 95 4.29 -0.46 -9.46
C SER A 95 3.88 -1.39 -8.34
N ALA A 96 2.73 -1.12 -7.73
CA ALA A 96 2.10 -2.00 -6.77
C ALA A 96 0.59 -2.02 -6.94
N ARG A 97 -0.01 -3.16 -6.64
CA ARG A 97 -1.45 -3.41 -6.80
C ARG A 97 -1.96 -4.28 -5.67
N VAL A 98 -3.11 -3.91 -5.12
CA VAL A 98 -3.85 -4.75 -4.17
C VAL A 98 -4.52 -5.89 -4.93
N VAL A 99 -4.44 -7.10 -4.40
CA VAL A 99 -4.98 -8.31 -5.01
C VAL A 99 -5.85 -9.07 -4.01
N VAL A 100 -6.88 -9.74 -4.51
CA VAL A 100 -7.67 -10.71 -3.73
C VAL A 100 -6.96 -12.05 -3.69
N ALA A 101 -7.22 -12.85 -2.65
CA ALA A 101 -6.48 -14.10 -2.38
C ALA A 101 -6.43 -15.10 -3.55
N ASN A 102 -7.39 -15.03 -4.49
CA ASN A 102 -7.49 -15.90 -5.66
C ASN A 102 -7.01 -15.24 -6.97
N ASP A 103 -6.44 -14.03 -6.92
CA ASP A 103 -5.95 -13.36 -8.12
C ASP A 103 -4.71 -14.07 -8.69
N ILE A 104 -4.68 -14.20 -10.01
CA ILE A 104 -3.52 -14.71 -10.73
C ILE A 104 -2.45 -13.62 -10.74
N ILE A 105 -1.27 -13.95 -10.21
CA ILE A 105 -0.11 -13.06 -10.24
C ILE A 105 0.48 -13.04 -11.65
N PRO A 106 0.53 -11.88 -12.34
CA PRO A 106 1.11 -11.79 -13.67
C PRO A 106 2.62 -12.07 -13.64
N ALA A 107 3.17 -12.52 -14.77
CA ALA A 107 4.62 -12.66 -14.91
C ALA A 107 5.34 -11.32 -14.66
N GLY A 108 6.48 -11.36 -13.97
CA GLY A 108 7.25 -10.17 -13.58
C GLY A 108 6.74 -9.46 -12.31
N TRP A 109 5.63 -9.91 -11.73
CA TRP A 109 5.12 -9.42 -10.46
C TRP A 109 5.44 -10.40 -9.32
N THR A 110 5.69 -9.86 -8.14
CA THR A 110 6.02 -10.60 -6.92
C THR A 110 4.96 -10.34 -5.86
N LYS A 111 4.50 -11.39 -5.16
CA LYS A 111 3.60 -11.22 -4.01
C LYS A 111 4.39 -10.66 -2.82
N LEU A 112 3.87 -9.62 -2.20
CA LEU A 112 4.41 -9.02 -0.99
C LEU A 112 3.32 -9.03 0.10
N GLY A 113 3.52 -9.81 1.16
CA GLY A 113 2.47 -10.07 2.14
C GLY A 113 1.26 -10.82 1.55
N ASP A 114 0.08 -10.62 2.14
CA ASP A 114 -1.12 -11.40 1.77
C ASP A 114 -1.97 -10.77 0.67
N PHE A 115 -1.92 -9.44 0.56
CA PHE A 115 -2.87 -8.64 -0.23
C PHE A 115 -2.21 -7.75 -1.29
N LEU A 116 -0.88 -7.79 -1.45
CA LEU A 116 -0.15 -6.91 -2.37
C LEU A 116 0.67 -7.71 -3.38
N ILE A 117 0.65 -7.26 -4.63
CA ILE A 117 1.66 -7.63 -5.62
C ILE A 117 2.43 -6.38 -6.04
N VAL A 118 3.72 -6.56 -6.29
CA VAL A 118 4.65 -5.48 -6.62
C VAL A 118 5.44 -5.84 -7.86
N ASN A 119 5.85 -4.83 -8.62
CA ASN A 119 6.72 -4.97 -9.76
C ASN A 119 7.70 -3.80 -9.78
N ALA A 120 8.99 -4.11 -9.75
CA ALA A 120 10.07 -3.13 -9.74
C ALA A 120 10.38 -2.56 -11.13
N GLU A 121 9.73 -3.02 -12.19
CA GLU A 121 9.98 -2.57 -13.56
C GLU A 121 9.36 -1.20 -13.82
N ARG A 122 10.24 -0.18 -13.86
CA ARG A 122 10.21 0.89 -14.86
C ARG A 122 11.61 1.44 -15.11
#